data_AF-A0A6N0E125-F1
#
_entry.id   AF-A0A6N0E125-F1
#
_cell.length_a   1.000
_cell.length_b   1.000
_cell.length_c   1.000
_cell.angle_alpha   90.00
_cell.angle_beta   90.00
_cell.angle_gamma   90.00
#
_symmetry.space_group_name_H-M   'P 1'
#
loop_
_entity.id
_entity.type
_entity.pdbx_description
1 polymer ?
#
loop_
_entity_poly.entity_id
_entity_poly.type
_entity_poly.pdbx_seq_one_letter_code
_entity_poly.pdbx_strand_id
1 'polypeptide(L)' 'MVMLTVALMLALTVAAGPAAAASCKSYYSCEQAVRAWCAGTHPRADGDGDGIPCENVCPTRAIVKAIEAEIGCSR' A
#
# COMPACT_ATOMS: atom_id res chain seq x y z
N MET A 1 21.91 21.32 42.07
CA MET A 1 21.75 19.94 41.54
C MET A 1 20.32 19.62 41.06
N VAL A 2 19.56 20.59 40.51
CA VAL A 2 18.24 20.31 39.88
C VAL A 2 18.07 20.98 38.51
N MET A 3 19.00 21.85 38.09
CA MET A 3 18.91 22.53 36.78
C MET A 3 19.54 21.75 35.62
N LEU A 4 20.35 20.71 35.88
CA LEU A 4 21.05 19.96 34.83
C LEU A 4 20.21 18.81 34.22
N THR A 5 19.05 18.49 34.78
CA THR A 5 18.22 17.36 34.34
C THR A 5 17.16 17.74 33.31
N VAL A 6 16.89 19.03 33.07
CA VAL A 6 15.81 19.48 32.16
C VAL A 6 16.26 19.56 30.70
N ALA A 7 17.57 19.60 30.43
CA ALA A 7 18.10 19.82 29.08
C ALA A 7 18.05 18.61 28.13
N LEU A 8 17.65 17.42 28.59
CA LEU A 8 17.69 16.19 27.78
C LEU A 8 16.33 15.73 27.22
N MET A 9 15.24 16.47 27.45
CA MET A 9 13.89 16.07 26.99
C MET A 9 13.23 17.04 26.00
N LEU A 10 14.01 17.85 25.27
CA LEU A 10 13.42 18.74 24.27
C LEU A 10 13.48 18.16 22.84
N ALA A 11 12.33 17.57 22.48
CA ALA A 11 11.74 17.50 21.15
C ALA A 11 12.36 16.54 20.10
N LEU A 12 12.06 15.23 20.24
CA LEU A 12 11.80 14.38 19.07
C LEU A 12 10.34 14.58 18.62
N THR A 13 10.03 15.71 17.99
CA THR A 13 8.79 15.83 17.21
C THR A 13 9.07 15.33 15.80
N VAL A 14 8.84 14.04 15.55
CA VAL A 14 8.75 13.51 14.18
C VAL A 14 7.55 14.17 13.52
N ALA A 15 7.80 15.05 12.56
CA ALA A 15 6.76 15.56 11.68
C ALA A 15 6.26 14.39 10.81
N ALA A 16 5.17 13.75 11.21
CA ALA A 16 4.44 12.84 10.34
C ALA A 16 3.80 13.68 9.23
N GLY A 17 4.46 13.73 8.06
CA GLY A 17 3.91 14.34 6.86
C GLY A 17 2.63 13.61 6.41
N PRO A 18 1.81 14.24 5.55
CA PRO A 18 0.61 13.59 5.03
C PRO A 18 0.98 12.28 4.32
N ALA A 19 0.37 11.17 4.74
CA ALA A 19 0.53 9.89 4.07
C ALA A 19 -0.09 10.01 2.67
N ALA A 20 0.72 9.89 1.62
CA ALA A 20 0.21 9.82 0.26
C ALA A 20 -0.58 8.52 0.10
N ALA A 21 -1.84 8.63 -0.31
CA ALA A 21 -2.64 7.46 -0.64
C ALA A 21 -2.03 6.76 -1.87
N ALA A 22 -1.93 5.43 -1.82
CA ALA A 22 -1.58 4.64 -2.97
C ALA A 22 -2.57 4.92 -4.12
N SER A 23 -2.06 4.91 -5.36
CA SER A 23 -2.84 5.21 -6.56
C SER A 23 -2.52 4.19 -7.64
N CYS A 24 -3.51 3.79 -8.43
CA CYS A 24 -3.29 2.81 -9.50
C CYS A 24 -2.27 3.28 -10.55
N LYS A 25 -2.05 4.60 -10.65
CA LYS A 25 -1.04 5.20 -11.53
C LYS A 25 0.41 4.99 -11.05
N SER A 26 0.62 4.56 -9.80
CA SER A 26 1.97 4.31 -9.27
C SER A 26 2.50 2.91 -9.58
N TYR A 27 1.69 2.03 -10.18
CA TYR A 27 2.09 0.68 -10.53
C TYR A 27 2.47 0.56 -11.99
N TYR A 28 3.48 -0.26 -12.26
CA TYR A 28 3.98 -0.51 -13.61
C TYR A 28 3.59 -1.90 -14.15
N SER A 29 3.07 -2.79 -13.30
CA SER A 29 2.66 -4.13 -13.68
C SER A 29 1.47 -4.61 -12.85
N CYS A 30 0.71 -5.56 -13.40
CA CYS A 30 -0.39 -6.19 -12.67
C CYS A 30 0.11 -6.84 -11.37
N GLU A 31 1.29 -7.46 -11.38
CA GLU A 31 1.86 -8.10 -10.19
C GLU A 31 2.06 -7.11 -9.04
N GLN A 32 2.57 -5.91 -9.31
CA GLN A 32 2.74 -4.88 -8.28
C GLN A 32 1.38 -4.46 -7.70
N ALA A 33 0.37 -4.28 -8.56
CA ALA A 33 -0.97 -3.91 -8.13
C ALA A 33 -1.61 -5.02 -7.27
N VAL A 34 -1.53 -6.28 -7.71
CA VAL A 34 -2.06 -7.44 -6.97
C VAL A 34 -1.35 -7.60 -5.63
N ARG A 35 -0.01 -7.48 -5.57
CA ARG A 35 0.73 -7.53 -4.30
C ARG A 35 0.30 -6.42 -3.34
N ALA A 36 0.16 -5.20 -3.81
CA ALA A 36 -0.26 -4.07 -2.98
C ALA A 36 -1.71 -4.20 -2.50
N TRP A 37 -2.60 -4.69 -3.38
CA TRP A 37 -3.99 -4.99 -3.04
C TRP A 37 -4.05 -6.07 -1.97
N CYS A 38 -3.42 -7.22 -2.22
CA CYS A 38 -3.32 -8.34 -1.27
C CYS A 38 -2.76 -7.94 0.09
N ALA A 39 -1.63 -7.21 0.10
CA ALA A 39 -0.99 -6.70 1.32
C ALA A 39 -1.83 -5.65 2.06
N GLY A 40 -2.92 -5.15 1.46
CA GLY A 40 -3.77 -4.12 2.05
C GLY A 40 -3.17 -2.73 2.07
N THR A 41 -2.03 -2.51 1.40
CA THR A 41 -1.43 -1.17 1.26
C THR A 41 -2.19 -0.31 0.25
N HIS A 42 -2.96 -0.95 -0.64
CA HIS A 42 -3.92 -0.28 -1.50
C HIS A 42 -5.26 -1.02 -1.50
N PRO A 43 -6.08 -0.86 -0.44
CA PRO A 43 -7.30 -1.64 -0.27
C PRO A 43 -8.38 -1.32 -1.31
N ARG A 44 -8.36 -0.11 -1.89
CA ARG A 44 -9.28 0.36 -2.94
C ARG A 44 -8.72 0.18 -4.36
N ALA A 45 -7.77 -0.73 -4.55
CA ALA A 45 -7.22 -1.03 -5.86
C ALA A 45 -8.29 -1.63 -6.80
N ASP A 46 -9.20 -2.45 -6.26
CA ASP A 46 -10.43 -2.90 -6.90
C ASP A 46 -11.58 -2.01 -6.41
N GLY A 47 -11.96 -1.03 -7.22
CA GLY A 47 -12.88 0.04 -6.81
C GLY A 47 -14.35 -0.29 -7.07
N ASP A 48 -14.62 -1.15 -8.04
CA ASP A 48 -15.94 -1.57 -8.51
C ASP A 48 -16.28 -3.01 -8.12
N GLY A 49 -15.33 -3.77 -7.59
CA GLY A 49 -15.58 -5.04 -6.91
C GLY A 49 -15.67 -6.24 -7.84
N ASP A 50 -15.11 -6.15 -9.05
CA ASP A 50 -15.04 -7.27 -10.00
C ASP A 50 -13.80 -8.17 -9.75
N GLY A 51 -12.95 -7.73 -8.81
CA GLY A 51 -11.67 -8.28 -8.41
C GLY A 51 -10.58 -8.19 -9.47
N ILE A 52 -10.61 -7.14 -10.27
CA ILE A 52 -9.49 -6.68 -11.09
C ILE A 52 -8.90 -5.41 -10.46
N PRO A 53 -7.84 -5.53 -9.65
CA PRO A 53 -7.22 -4.35 -9.06
C PRO A 53 -6.50 -3.53 -10.15
N CYS A 54 -6.74 -2.23 -10.18
CA CYS A 54 -6.04 -1.28 -11.05
C CYS A 54 -5.97 -1.75 -12.51
N GLU A 55 -7.11 -1.67 -13.21
CA GLU A 55 -7.29 -2.12 -14.60
C GLU A 55 -6.30 -1.50 -15.61
N ASN A 56 -5.66 -0.37 -15.27
CA ASN A 56 -4.60 0.21 -16.08
C ASN A 56 -3.38 -0.70 -16.24
N VAL A 57 -3.18 -1.66 -15.33
CA VAL A 57 -2.08 -2.65 -15.39
C VAL A 57 -2.56 -4.10 -15.36
N CYS A 58 -3.75 -4.38 -14.83
CA CYS A 58 -4.36 -5.71 -14.82
C CYS A 58 -5.49 -5.80 -15.86
N PRO A 59 -5.29 -6.45 -17.03
CA PRO A 59 -6.28 -6.39 -18.10
C PRO A 59 -7.41 -7.41 -17.96
N THR A 60 -7.26 -8.46 -17.13
CA THR A 60 -8.31 -9.47 -16.92
C THR A 60 -8.25 -10.12 -15.53
N ARG A 61 -9.39 -10.61 -15.03
CA ARG A 61 -9.46 -11.40 -13.79
C ARG A 61 -8.66 -12.69 -13.84
N ALA A 62 -8.47 -13.28 -15.02
CA ALA A 62 -7.69 -14.51 -15.18
C ALA A 62 -6.22 -14.31 -14.81
N ILE A 63 -5.63 -13.17 -15.22
CA ILE A 63 -4.24 -12.82 -14.88
C ILE A 63 -4.11 -12.55 -13.38
N VAL A 64 -5.07 -11.83 -12.80
CA VAL A 64 -5.11 -11.55 -11.36
C VAL A 64 -5.11 -12.86 -10.57
N LYS A 65 -5.99 -13.81 -10.91
CA LYS A 65 -6.05 -15.13 -10.26
C LYS A 65 -4.76 -15.93 -10.39
N ALA A 66 -4.10 -15.86 -11.54
CA ALA A 66 -2.81 -16.52 -11.73
C ALA A 66 -1.74 -15.97 -10.77
N ILE A 67 -1.68 -14.64 -10.65
CA ILE A 67 -0.74 -13.96 -9.74
C ILE A 67 -1.11 -14.23 -8.28
N GLU A 68 -2.40 -14.17 -7.92
CA GLU A 68 -2.90 -14.52 -6.59
C GLU A 68 -2.44 -15.93 -6.16
N ALA A 69 -2.58 -16.92 -7.06
CA ALA A 69 -2.11 -18.28 -6.84
C ALA A 69 -0.59 -18.37 -6.70
N GLU A 70 0.17 -17.61 -7.50
CA GLU A 70 1.63 -17.56 -7.43
C GLU A 70 2.12 -16.98 -6.10
N ILE A 71 1.48 -15.92 -5.60
CA ILE A 71 1.90 -15.22 -4.38
C ILE A 71 1.24 -15.75 -3.11
N GLY A 72 0.32 -16.71 -3.22
CA GLY A 72 -0.41 -17.29 -2.08
C GLY A 72 -1.42 -16.33 -1.44
N CYS A 73 -2.08 -15.49 -2.25
CA CYS A 73 -3.15 -14.60 -1.83
C CYS A 73 -4.50 -15.05 -2.40
N SER A 74 -5.61 -14.66 -1.76
CA SER A 74 -6.95 -14.87 -2.29
C SER A 74 -7.88 -13.76 -1.81
N ARG A 75 -8.10 -12.74 -2.66
CA ARG A 75 -9.04 -11.63 -2.40
C ARG A 75 -10.33 -11.70 -3.23
#